data_AF-A0A0L0G521-F1
#
_entry.id   AF-A0A0L0G521-F1
#
_cell.length_a   1.000
_cell.length_b   1.000
_cell.length_c   1.000
_cell.angle_alpha   90.00
_cell.angle_beta   90.00
_cell.angle_gamma   90.00
#
_symmetry.space_group_name_H-M   'P 1'
#
loop_
_entity.id
_entity.type
_entity.pdbx_description
1 polymer ?
#
loop_
_entity_poly.entity_id
_entity_poly.type
_entity_poly.pdbx_seq_one_letter_code
_entity_poly.pdbx_strand_id
1 'polypeptide(L)'
;MWLGGWDGDIVLFEYSEEHPLLLPNVGMASKVINYYKKKGNEGRPKFKHGICVVFGKNDTTKHLFLGNLREGTMLQSLSSKLLRVPIYRHRPFSTDFLIIRSKNKFHIRDIPAIFVTGQILPKVEIPPPNSRKTNNFTARRLEVYIWRLFKNQKDKKEKKVKIEDIKAAFPIHSETSIRKKLKVFLKDVPEICF
;
A
#
# COMPACT_ATOMS: atom_id res chain seq x y z
N MET A 1 14.40 5.86 9.64
CA MET A 1 13.81 4.74 10.40
C MET A 1 12.49 5.28 10.97
N TRP A 2 11.39 5.21 10.22
CA TRP A 2 10.10 5.87 10.56
C TRP A 2 8.89 4.93 10.48
N LEU A 3 9.13 3.62 10.27
CA LEU A 3 8.08 2.60 10.07
C LEU A 3 8.08 1.56 11.19
N GLY A 4 8.67 1.89 12.34
CA GLY A 4 8.85 0.98 13.46
C GLY A 4 7.58 0.71 14.27
N GLY A 5 6.63 1.64 14.24
CA GLY A 5 5.38 1.58 15.01
C GLY A 5 5.56 1.83 16.52
N TRP A 6 6.79 1.92 17.05
CA TRP A 6 7.01 2.26 18.46
C TRP A 6 6.88 3.76 18.74
N ASP A 7 6.91 4.61 17.71
CA ASP A 7 6.76 6.07 17.76
C ASP A 7 5.60 6.58 16.89
N GLY A 8 5.29 7.87 16.99
CA GLY A 8 4.22 8.55 16.24
C GLY A 8 2.80 8.12 16.62
N ASP A 9 1.78 8.79 16.07
CA ASP A 9 0.38 8.42 16.26
C ASP A 9 0.03 7.15 15.46
N ILE A 10 -0.64 6.19 16.11
CA ILE A 10 -1.11 4.96 15.48
C ILE A 10 -2.63 4.93 15.48
N VAL A 11 -3.20 4.51 14.36
CA VAL A 11 -4.61 4.16 14.25
C VAL A 11 -4.71 2.77 13.62
N LEU A 12 -5.67 1.98 14.08
CA LEU A 12 -5.92 0.66 13.52
C LEU A 12 -7.05 0.72 12.49
N PHE A 13 -6.88 -0.03 11.40
CA PHE A 13 -7.91 -0.26 10.40
C PHE A 13 -8.18 -1.76 10.34
N GLU A 14 -9.34 -2.17 10.84
CA GLU A 14 -9.83 -3.54 10.78
C GLU A 14 -10.63 -3.72 9.50
N TYR A 15 -10.25 -4.69 8.67
CA TYR A 15 -10.94 -4.96 7.42
C TYR A 15 -12.14 -5.87 7.68
N SER A 16 -13.33 -5.45 7.24
CA SER A 16 -14.54 -6.29 7.35
C SER A 16 -14.59 -7.42 6.32
N GLU A 17 -13.88 -7.27 5.20
CA GLU A 17 -13.73 -8.32 4.18
C GLU A 17 -12.72 -9.37 4.66
N GLU A 18 -13.09 -10.65 4.62
CA GLU A 18 -12.19 -11.77 4.97
C GLU A 18 -10.98 -11.87 4.02
N HIS A 19 -11.22 -11.63 2.73
CA HIS A 19 -10.19 -11.64 1.69
C HIS A 19 -10.24 -10.33 0.87
N PRO A 20 -9.71 -9.22 1.41
CA PRO A 20 -9.75 -7.93 0.75
C PRO A 20 -9.01 -7.98 -0.60
N LEU A 21 -9.66 -7.46 -1.66
CA LEU A 21 -9.15 -7.55 -3.04
C LEU A 21 -7.75 -6.93 -3.23
N LEU A 22 -7.48 -5.83 -2.52
CA LEU A 22 -6.20 -5.11 -2.57
C LEU A 22 -5.83 -4.64 -1.16
N LEU A 23 -4.62 -4.94 -0.73
CA LEU A 23 -4.06 -4.46 0.54
C LEU A 23 -2.78 -3.64 0.31
N PRO A 24 -2.59 -2.54 1.06
CA PRO A 24 -1.33 -1.82 1.06
C PRO A 24 -0.24 -2.67 1.73
N ASN A 25 0.94 -2.71 1.13
CA ASN A 25 2.13 -3.24 1.79
C ASN A 25 2.65 -2.26 2.85
N VAL A 26 3.45 -2.76 3.80
CA VAL A 26 4.17 -1.92 4.77
C VAL A 26 5.00 -0.86 4.03
N GLY A 27 4.87 0.39 4.49
CA GLY A 27 5.53 1.55 3.88
C GLY A 27 4.74 2.22 2.74
N MET A 28 3.62 1.63 2.30
CA MET A 28 2.69 2.34 1.40
C MET A 28 1.83 3.34 2.19
N ALA A 29 1.49 4.46 1.54
CA ALA A 29 0.70 5.52 2.15
C ALA A 29 -0.75 5.52 1.66
N SER A 30 -1.66 5.83 2.58
CA SER A 30 -3.08 6.08 2.31
C SER A 30 -3.49 7.38 2.99
N LYS A 31 -4.53 8.04 2.47
CA LYS A 31 -5.09 9.27 3.04
C LYS A 31 -6.44 8.95 3.68
N VAL A 32 -6.66 9.44 4.90
CA VAL A 32 -8.01 9.55 5.46
C VAL A 32 -8.66 10.81 4.90
N ILE A 33 -9.78 10.64 4.21
CA ILE A 33 -10.54 11.72 3.58
C ILE A 33 -11.94 11.74 4.19
N ASN A 34 -12.37 12.91 4.65
CA ASN A 34 -13.69 13.13 5.24
C ASN A 34 -14.55 13.88 4.22
N TYR A 35 -15.32 13.14 3.44
CA TYR A 35 -16.25 13.69 2.45
C TYR A 35 -17.46 14.26 3.17
N TYR A 36 -17.80 15.52 2.90
CA TYR A 36 -18.97 16.18 3.47
C TYR A 36 -19.77 16.85 2.37
N LYS A 37 -21.07 16.56 2.26
CA LYS A 37 -21.97 17.27 1.34
C LYS A 37 -22.73 18.33 2.12
N LYS A 38 -22.45 19.60 1.83
CA LYS A 38 -22.98 20.73 2.59
C LYS A 38 -24.50 20.81 2.50
N LYS A 39 -25.17 21.04 3.63
CA LYS A 39 -26.59 21.43 3.68
C LYS A 39 -26.68 22.92 4.03
N GLY A 40 -27.28 23.71 3.15
CA GLY A 40 -27.43 25.16 3.35
C GLY A 40 -26.12 25.87 3.68
N ASN A 41 -26.09 26.62 4.79
CA ASN A 41 -24.96 27.42 5.24
C ASN A 41 -24.12 26.77 6.36
N GLU A 42 -24.28 25.47 6.61
CA GLU A 42 -23.53 24.79 7.66
C GLU A 42 -22.00 24.85 7.45
N GLY A 43 -21.27 25.05 8.55
CA GLY A 43 -19.81 25.13 8.55
C GLY A 43 -19.11 23.81 8.22
N ARG A 44 -17.79 23.88 7.96
CA ARG A 44 -16.96 22.70 7.70
C ARG A 44 -16.78 21.87 8.98
N PRO A 45 -17.15 20.58 8.99
CA PRO A 45 -16.95 19.74 10.16
C PRO A 45 -15.46 19.54 10.45
N LYS A 46 -15.09 19.53 11.74
CA LYS A 46 -13.73 19.24 12.20
C LYS A 46 -13.60 17.76 12.59
N PHE A 47 -12.53 17.13 12.13
CA PHE A 47 -12.23 15.74 12.44
C PHE A 47 -10.86 15.62 13.11
N LYS A 48 -10.74 14.69 14.06
CA LYS A 48 -9.44 14.36 14.67
C LYS A 48 -8.44 13.82 13.63
N HIS A 49 -8.93 13.04 12.66
CA HIS A 49 -8.10 12.42 11.63
C HIS A 49 -8.59 12.78 10.23
N GLY A 50 -7.65 13.01 9.31
CA GLY A 50 -7.90 13.13 7.88
C GLY A 50 -8.22 14.54 7.38
N ILE A 51 -8.29 14.64 6.06
CA ILE A 51 -8.52 15.90 5.33
C ILE A 51 -10.00 15.97 4.96
N CYS A 52 -10.68 17.06 5.32
CA CYS A 52 -12.08 17.25 4.95
C CYS A 52 -12.22 17.81 3.52
N VAL A 53 -13.04 17.18 2.70
CA VAL A 53 -13.40 17.64 1.35
C VAL A 53 -14.89 17.95 1.35
N VAL A 54 -15.23 19.19 1.00
CA VAL A 54 -16.61 19.69 1.03
C VAL A 54 -17.16 19.76 -0.39
N PHE A 55 -18.36 19.21 -0.57
CA PHE A 55 -19.13 19.29 -1.80
C PHE A 55 -20.28 20.28 -1.62
N GLY A 56 -20.47 21.14 -2.62
CA GLY A 56 -21.61 22.05 -2.71
C GLY A 56 -22.91 21.32 -3.07
N LYS A 57 -24.01 22.08 -3.09
CA LYS A 57 -25.35 21.57 -3.41
C LYS A 57 -25.41 20.90 -4.79
N ASN A 58 -24.76 21.52 -5.78
CA ASN A 58 -24.78 21.08 -7.18
C ASN A 58 -23.71 20.02 -7.50
N ASP A 59 -22.82 19.71 -6.55
CA ASP A 59 -21.75 18.75 -6.78
C ASP A 59 -22.26 17.32 -6.68
N THR A 60 -21.88 16.50 -7.67
CA THR A 60 -22.16 15.07 -7.68
C THR A 60 -21.08 14.28 -6.95
N THR A 61 -21.50 13.34 -6.11
CA THR A 61 -20.61 12.47 -5.34
C THR A 61 -20.57 11.02 -5.87
N LYS A 62 -21.24 10.74 -7.01
CA LYS A 62 -21.31 9.40 -7.61
C LYS A 62 -19.94 8.80 -7.94
N HIS A 63 -18.93 9.64 -8.13
CA HIS A 63 -17.57 9.20 -8.43
C HIS A 63 -16.80 8.73 -7.18
N LEU A 64 -17.34 8.94 -5.97
CA LEU A 64 -16.72 8.54 -4.71
C LEU A 64 -16.97 7.06 -4.42
N PHE A 65 -18.24 6.65 -4.43
CA PHE A 65 -18.71 5.30 -4.14
C PHE A 65 -19.90 4.99 -5.04
N LEU A 66 -20.44 3.77 -4.95
CA LEU A 66 -21.62 3.36 -5.72
C LEU A 66 -22.86 4.22 -5.39
N GLY A 67 -22.91 4.82 -4.20
CA GLY A 67 -23.98 5.69 -3.74
C GLY A 67 -23.64 7.18 -3.75
N ASN A 68 -24.69 8.01 -3.73
CA ASN A 68 -24.56 9.44 -3.50
C ASN A 68 -24.56 9.77 -2.01
N LEU A 69 -23.72 10.73 -1.62
CA LEU A 69 -23.79 11.35 -0.31
C LEU A 69 -25.01 12.28 -0.26
N ARG A 70 -25.80 12.19 0.81
CA ARG A 70 -26.96 13.06 1.04
C ARG A 70 -26.50 14.42 1.57
N GLU A 71 -27.26 15.48 1.32
CA GLU A 71 -26.95 16.78 1.91
C GLU A 71 -26.96 16.71 3.43
N GLY A 72 -25.98 17.34 4.08
CA GLY A 72 -25.78 17.33 5.52
C GLY A 72 -25.12 16.06 6.04
N THR A 73 -24.82 15.08 5.17
CA THR A 73 -24.16 13.84 5.56
C THR A 73 -22.68 13.86 5.26
N MET A 74 -21.96 13.03 6.01
CA MET A 74 -20.52 12.87 5.91
C MET A 74 -20.15 11.40 5.78
N LEU A 75 -19.02 11.14 5.12
CA LEU A 75 -18.46 9.82 4.96
C LEU A 75 -16.94 9.90 5.05
N GLN A 76 -16.37 9.22 6.05
CA GLN A 76 -14.91 9.05 6.12
C GLN A 76 -14.49 7.91 5.20
N SER A 77 -13.33 8.06 4.57
CA SER A 77 -12.77 7.06 3.67
C SER A 77 -11.27 6.97 3.82
N LEU A 78 -10.75 5.75 3.75
CA LEU A 78 -9.35 5.49 3.49
C LEU A 78 -9.16 5.39 1.97
N SER A 79 -8.26 6.21 1.41
CA SER A 79 -8.05 6.33 -0.02
C SER A 79 -6.57 6.34 -0.38
N SER A 80 -6.18 5.46 -1.29
CA SER A 80 -4.85 5.38 -1.89
C SER A 80 -4.95 5.32 -3.42
N LYS A 81 -3.82 5.04 -4.10
CA LYS A 81 -3.83 4.70 -5.52
C LYS A 81 -4.41 3.30 -5.79
N LEU A 82 -4.36 2.39 -4.81
CA LEU A 82 -4.86 1.03 -4.96
C LEU A 82 -6.37 0.94 -4.74
N LEU A 83 -6.88 1.64 -3.73
CA LEU A 83 -8.23 1.44 -3.23
C LEU A 83 -8.86 2.74 -2.73
N ARG A 84 -10.18 2.70 -2.60
CA ARG A 84 -10.97 3.59 -1.75
C ARG A 84 -11.92 2.71 -0.95
N VAL A 85 -12.02 2.95 0.34
CA VAL A 85 -12.88 2.17 1.23
C VAL A 85 -13.54 3.12 2.24
N PRO A 86 -14.85 3.02 2.52
CA PRO A 86 -15.45 3.78 3.60
C PRO A 86 -14.91 3.26 4.94
N ILE A 87 -14.74 4.15 5.91
CA ILE A 87 -14.25 3.79 7.24
C ILE A 87 -15.17 4.35 8.31
N TYR A 88 -15.32 3.59 9.39
CA TYR A 88 -16.20 3.91 10.50
C TYR A 88 -15.39 3.84 11.79
N ARG A 89 -15.38 4.92 12.56
CA ARG A 89 -14.61 4.97 13.79
C ARG A 89 -15.35 4.25 14.91
N HIS A 90 -14.65 3.38 15.63
CA HIS A 90 -15.15 2.71 16.83
C HIS A 90 -14.31 3.10 18.06
N ARG A 91 -14.87 2.84 19.24
CA ARG A 91 -14.16 2.97 20.51
C ARG A 91 -13.38 1.67 20.75
N PRO A 92 -12.05 1.73 20.93
CA PRO A 92 -11.27 0.54 21.29
C PRO A 92 -11.67 0.05 22.68
N PHE A 93 -11.61 -1.27 22.89
CA PHE A 93 -11.84 -1.85 24.21
C PHE A 93 -10.70 -1.48 25.16
N SER A 94 -11.03 -1.23 26.43
CA SER A 94 -10.03 -0.89 27.45
C SER A 94 -9.11 -2.05 27.83
N THR A 95 -9.45 -3.25 27.38
CA THR A 95 -8.68 -4.49 27.58
C THR A 95 -7.61 -4.71 26.50
N ASP A 96 -7.68 -3.95 25.40
CA ASP A 96 -6.93 -4.25 24.19
C ASP A 96 -5.74 -3.31 24.04
N PHE A 97 -4.56 -3.89 23.84
CA PHE A 97 -3.30 -3.17 23.68
C PHE A 97 -2.58 -3.63 22.42
N LEU A 98 -1.83 -2.73 21.80
CA LEU A 98 -0.97 -3.05 20.67
C LEU A 98 0.40 -3.51 21.17
N ILE A 99 0.73 -4.78 20.91
CA ILE A 99 2.07 -5.33 21.15
C ILE A 99 2.88 -5.29 19.87
N ILE A 100 4.05 -4.65 19.92
CA ILE A 100 4.98 -4.55 18.79
C ILE A 100 6.22 -5.36 19.12
N ARG A 101 6.44 -6.43 18.37
CA ARG A 101 7.61 -7.30 18.50
C ARG A 101 8.64 -7.00 17.43
N SER A 102 9.83 -6.60 17.88
CA SER A 102 11.06 -6.59 17.09
C SER A 102 11.91 -7.83 17.42
N LYS A 103 13.00 -8.09 16.67
CA LYS A 103 13.87 -9.27 16.87
C LYS A 103 14.25 -9.49 18.34
N ASN A 104 14.62 -8.41 19.05
CA ASN A 104 15.16 -8.48 20.42
C ASN A 104 14.39 -7.59 21.42
N LYS A 105 13.24 -7.02 21.04
CA LYS A 105 12.52 -6.03 21.88
C LYS A 105 11.00 -6.16 21.71
N PHE A 106 10.29 -5.90 22.80
CA PHE A 106 8.84 -5.77 22.83
C PHE A 106 8.47 -4.35 23.24
N HIS A 107 7.43 -3.79 22.62
CA HIS A 107 6.80 -2.54 23.01
C HIS A 107 5.31 -2.78 23.20
N ILE A 108 4.71 -2.12 24.18
CA ILE A 108 3.26 -2.09 24.39
C ILE A 108 2.76 -0.65 24.21
N ARG A 109 1.61 -0.49 23.57
CA ARG A 109 0.99 0.81 23.30
C ARG A 109 -0.52 0.74 23.44
N ASP A 110 -1.11 1.85 23.88
CA ASP A 110 -2.55 2.08 23.79
C ASP A 110 -2.98 2.22 22.32
N ILE A 111 -4.23 1.86 22.05
CA ILE A 111 -4.88 2.02 20.74
C ILE A 111 -5.74 3.29 20.82
N PRO A 112 -5.33 4.44 20.24
CA PRO A 112 -6.07 5.70 20.42
C PRO A 112 -7.28 5.84 19.48
N ALA A 113 -7.31 5.06 18.39
CA ALA A 113 -8.47 4.94 17.52
C ALA A 113 -8.41 3.64 16.70
N ILE A 114 -9.56 3.00 16.55
CA ILE A 114 -9.78 1.88 15.64
C ILE A 114 -10.88 2.27 14.66
N PHE A 115 -10.70 1.88 13.41
CA PHE A 115 -11.66 2.06 12.34
C PHE A 115 -11.99 0.71 11.74
N VAL A 116 -13.28 0.45 11.52
CA VAL A 116 -13.73 -0.67 10.71
C VAL A 116 -13.86 -0.18 9.27
N THR A 117 -13.28 -0.90 8.32
CA THR A 117 -13.42 -0.61 6.89
C THR A 117 -14.67 -1.30 6.36
N GLY A 118 -15.39 -0.65 5.44
CA GLY A 118 -16.46 -1.31 4.68
C GLY A 118 -15.93 -2.03 3.44
N GLN A 119 -16.78 -2.21 2.43
CA GLN A 119 -16.41 -2.86 1.19
C GLN A 119 -15.39 -2.04 0.39
N ILE A 120 -14.34 -2.70 -0.11
CA ILE A 120 -13.31 -2.04 -0.91
C ILE A 120 -13.85 -1.70 -2.30
N LEU A 121 -13.58 -0.47 -2.74
CA LEU A 121 -13.68 -0.06 -4.14
C LEU A 121 -12.25 -0.06 -4.75
N PRO A 122 -11.90 -1.07 -5.57
CA PRO A 122 -10.60 -1.12 -6.22
C PRO A 122 -10.44 0.04 -7.22
N LYS A 123 -9.26 0.66 -7.24
CA LYS A 123 -8.88 1.68 -8.24
C LYS A 123 -7.90 1.16 -9.29
N VAL A 124 -7.41 -0.05 -9.10
CA VAL A 124 -6.48 -0.72 -9.99
C VAL A 124 -7.07 -2.08 -10.33
N GLU A 125 -7.07 -2.40 -11.62
CA GLU A 125 -7.43 -3.71 -12.11
C GLU A 125 -6.41 -4.76 -11.65
N ILE A 126 -6.91 -5.83 -11.02
CA ILE A 126 -6.11 -6.98 -10.64
C ILE A 126 -5.81 -7.79 -11.91
N PRO A 127 -4.53 -7.95 -12.29
CA PRO A 127 -4.21 -8.65 -13.53
C PRO A 127 -4.53 -10.15 -13.39
N PRO A 128 -5.13 -10.78 -14.41
CA PRO A 128 -5.41 -12.21 -14.36
C PRO A 128 -4.12 -13.04 -14.32
N PRO A 129 -4.17 -14.26 -13.77
CA PRO A 129 -3.05 -15.20 -13.80
C PRO A 129 -2.54 -15.39 -15.24
N ASN A 130 -1.22 -15.50 -15.42
CA ASN A 130 -0.54 -15.71 -16.70
C ASN A 130 -0.81 -14.67 -17.81
N SER A 131 -1.51 -13.58 -17.49
CA SER A 131 -1.74 -12.48 -18.45
C SER A 131 -0.44 -11.81 -18.87
N ARG A 132 -0.45 -11.16 -20.03
CA ARG A 132 0.70 -10.37 -20.50
C ARG A 132 1.14 -9.33 -19.47
N LYS A 133 0.19 -8.72 -18.74
CA LYS A 133 0.46 -7.74 -17.67
C LYS A 133 1.20 -8.37 -16.50
N THR A 134 0.78 -9.57 -16.05
CA THR A 134 1.45 -10.34 -14.98
C THR A 134 2.86 -10.79 -15.40
N ASN A 135 3.01 -11.28 -16.63
CA ASN A 135 4.30 -11.72 -17.15
C ASN A 135 5.29 -10.55 -17.29
N ASN A 136 4.82 -9.41 -17.81
CA ASN A 136 5.61 -8.18 -17.91
C ASN A 136 6.02 -7.65 -16.53
N PHE A 137 5.10 -7.64 -15.56
CA PHE A 137 5.41 -7.25 -14.19
C PHE A 137 6.50 -8.14 -13.59
N THR A 138 6.39 -9.45 -13.77
CA THR A 138 7.35 -10.44 -13.26
C THR A 138 8.73 -10.24 -13.89
N ALA A 139 8.78 -10.08 -15.22
CA ALA A 139 10.02 -9.80 -15.94
C ALA A 139 10.68 -8.50 -15.47
N ARG A 140 9.89 -7.42 -15.30
CA ARG A 140 10.41 -6.14 -14.84
C ARG A 140 10.86 -6.18 -13.38
N ARG A 141 10.15 -6.92 -12.52
CA ARG A 141 10.55 -7.14 -11.12
C ARG A 141 11.89 -7.87 -11.04
N LEU A 142 12.12 -8.87 -11.89
CA LEU A 142 13.41 -9.57 -11.99
C LEU A 142 14.53 -8.63 -12.42
N GLU A 143 14.31 -7.79 -13.44
CA GLU A 143 15.30 -6.79 -13.87
C GLU A 143 15.66 -5.81 -12.75
N VAL A 144 14.66 -5.26 -12.05
CA VAL A 144 14.89 -4.35 -10.92
C VAL A 144 15.63 -5.05 -9.78
N TYR A 145 15.33 -6.33 -9.53
CA TYR A 145 16.04 -7.12 -8.52
C TYR A 145 17.52 -7.31 -8.87
N ILE A 146 17.81 -7.74 -10.10
CA ILE A 146 19.19 -7.90 -10.61
C ILE A 146 19.94 -6.56 -10.53
N TRP A 147 19.32 -5.48 -10.98
CA TRP A 147 19.90 -4.13 -10.90
C TRP A 147 20.24 -3.74 -9.46
N ARG A 148 19.36 -4.03 -8.50
CA ARG A 148 19.60 -3.75 -7.07
C ARG A 148 20.74 -4.59 -6.50
N LEU A 149 20.86 -5.86 -6.90
CA LEU A 149 21.99 -6.70 -6.47
C LEU A 149 23.32 -6.08 -6.88
N PHE A 150 23.44 -5.67 -8.14
CA PHE A 150 24.63 -5.00 -8.65
C PHE A 150 24.89 -3.63 -8.01
N LYS A 151 23.84 -2.82 -7.83
CA LYS A 151 23.97 -1.49 -7.22
C LYS A 151 24.40 -1.56 -5.75
N ASN A 152 23.99 -2.59 -5.03
CA ASN A 152 24.30 -2.75 -3.61
C ASN A 152 25.68 -3.36 -3.34
N GLN A 153 26.42 -3.76 -4.38
CA GLN A 153 27.79 -4.25 -4.20
C GLN A 153 28.71 -3.09 -3.84
N LYS A 154 29.49 -3.26 -2.76
CA LYS A 154 30.46 -2.26 -2.31
C LYS A 154 31.66 -2.17 -3.25
N ASP A 155 32.06 -3.32 -3.82
CA ASP A 155 33.14 -3.38 -4.78
C ASP A 155 32.65 -2.88 -6.15
N LYS A 156 33.32 -1.83 -6.63
CA LYS A 156 33.03 -1.20 -7.93
C LYS A 156 33.89 -1.74 -9.07
N LYS A 157 34.94 -2.52 -8.76
CA LYS A 157 35.90 -3.03 -9.74
C LYS A 157 35.53 -4.41 -10.31
N GLU A 158 34.79 -5.22 -9.54
CA GLU A 158 34.24 -6.49 -10.02
C GLU A 158 32.84 -6.71 -9.49
N LYS A 159 31.85 -6.44 -10.34
CA LYS A 159 30.44 -6.71 -10.03
C LYS A 159 30.04 -8.13 -10.41
N LYS A 160 29.76 -8.98 -9.42
CA LYS A 160 29.41 -10.40 -9.59
C LYS A 160 28.12 -10.74 -8.87
N VAL A 161 27.18 -11.39 -9.55
CA VAL A 161 25.92 -11.86 -8.94
C VAL A 161 25.86 -13.38 -8.98
N LYS A 162 25.53 -13.98 -7.84
CA LYS A 162 25.28 -15.41 -7.72
C LYS A 162 23.89 -15.74 -8.28
N ILE A 163 23.82 -16.77 -9.11
CA ILE A 163 22.56 -17.18 -9.71
C ILE A 163 21.63 -17.79 -8.64
N GLU A 164 22.22 -18.42 -7.62
CA GLU A 164 21.52 -18.98 -6.48
C GLU A 164 20.69 -17.91 -5.73
N ASP A 165 21.24 -16.70 -5.56
CA ASP A 165 20.56 -15.58 -4.90
C ASP A 165 19.34 -15.07 -5.70
N ILE A 166 19.41 -15.16 -7.04
CA ILE A 166 18.29 -14.84 -7.93
C ILE A 166 17.26 -15.97 -7.88
N LYS A 167 17.71 -17.22 -7.93
CA LYS A 167 16.86 -18.42 -7.87
C LYS A 167 16.05 -18.47 -6.57
N ALA A 168 16.66 -18.13 -5.44
CA ALA A 168 15.98 -18.08 -4.14
C ALA A 168 14.85 -17.05 -4.11
N ALA A 169 15.03 -15.89 -4.75
CA ALA A 169 14.00 -14.84 -4.83
C ALA A 169 12.94 -15.10 -5.92
N PHE A 170 13.26 -15.89 -6.94
CA PHE A 170 12.40 -16.20 -8.09
C PHE A 170 12.37 -17.71 -8.38
N PRO A 171 11.84 -18.55 -7.46
CA PRO A 171 11.95 -20.02 -7.55
C PRO A 171 11.24 -20.61 -8.77
N ILE A 172 10.19 -19.96 -9.26
CA ILE A 172 9.42 -20.37 -10.45
C ILE A 172 10.27 -20.27 -11.74
N HIS A 173 11.31 -19.42 -11.75
CA HIS A 173 12.12 -19.23 -12.96
C HIS A 173 13.18 -20.32 -13.10
N SER A 174 13.27 -20.91 -14.29
CA SER A 174 14.36 -21.83 -14.60
C SER A 174 15.70 -21.10 -14.63
N GLU A 175 16.77 -21.80 -14.28
CA GLU A 175 18.12 -21.22 -14.27
C GLU A 175 18.52 -20.74 -15.66
N THR A 176 18.18 -21.52 -16.69
CA THR A 176 18.39 -21.17 -18.10
C THR A 176 17.71 -19.85 -18.47
N SER A 177 16.48 -19.62 -17.99
CA SER A 177 15.76 -18.36 -18.24
C SER A 177 16.46 -17.17 -17.58
N ILE A 178 16.88 -17.33 -16.32
CA ILE A 178 17.64 -16.32 -15.58
C ILE A 178 18.95 -15.99 -16.32
N ARG A 179 19.72 -17.00 -16.74
CA ARG A 179 20.98 -16.83 -17.48
C ARG A 179 20.77 -16.06 -18.79
N LYS A 180 19.73 -16.41 -19.56
CA LYS A 180 19.38 -15.67 -20.79
C LYS A 180 19.08 -14.20 -20.49
N LYS A 181 18.28 -13.92 -19.45
CA LYS A 181 17.90 -12.55 -19.08
C LYS A 181 19.09 -11.74 -18.56
N LEU A 182 19.97 -12.36 -17.77
CA LEU A 182 21.19 -11.73 -17.26
C LEU A 182 22.15 -11.36 -18.40
N LYS A 183 22.33 -12.24 -19.40
CA LYS A 183 23.13 -11.94 -20.60
C LYS A 183 22.62 -10.72 -21.36
N VAL A 184 21.30 -10.58 -21.51
CA VAL A 184 20.69 -9.40 -22.16
C VAL A 184 20.90 -8.15 -21.31
N PHE A 185 20.61 -8.24 -20.01
CA PHE A 185 20.76 -7.12 -19.07
C PHE A 185 22.20 -6.56 -19.02
N LEU A 186 23.21 -7.42 -19.02
CA LEU A 186 24.62 -7.02 -19.01
C LEU A 186 25.07 -6.37 -20.33
N LYS A 187 24.40 -6.66 -21.45
CA LYS A 187 24.65 -5.96 -22.72
C LYS A 187 24.00 -4.58 -22.73
N ASP A 188 22.79 -4.46 -22.16
CA ASP A 188 21.99 -3.25 -22.24
C ASP A 188 22.33 -2.20 -21.18
N VAL A 189 23.03 -2.58 -20.10
CA VAL A 189 23.42 -1.67 -18.99
C VAL A 189 24.95 -1.65 -18.81
N PRO A 190 25.70 -1.02 -19.74
CA PRO A 190 27.16 -0.99 -19.69
C PRO A 190 27.70 -0.28 -18.43
N GLU A 191 26.94 0.61 -17.80
CA GLU A 191 27.31 1.27 -16.52
C GLU A 191 27.46 0.32 -15.32
N ILE A 192 26.96 -0.92 -15.45
CA ILE A 192 27.11 -1.97 -14.45
C ILE A 192 28.28 -2.91 -14.81
N CYS A 193 28.72 -2.90 -16.07
CA CYS A 193 29.86 -3.64 -16.57
C CYS A 193 31.12 -2.80 -16.43
N PHE A 194 31.66 -2.76 -15.22
CA PHE A 194 33.05 -2.37 -14.95
C PHE A 194 33.72 -3.53 -14.22
#